data_AF-A0A4Q0A2D8-F1
#
_entry.id   AF-A0A4Q0A2D8-F1
#
_cell.length_a   1.000
_cell.length_b   1.000
_cell.length_c   1.000
_cell.angle_alpha   90.00
_cell.angle_beta   90.00
_cell.angle_gamma   90.00
#
_symmetry.space_group_name_H-M   'P 1'
#
loop_
_entity.id
_entity.type
_entity.pdbx_description
1 polymer ?
#
loop_
_entity_poly.entity_id
_entity_poly.type
_entity_poly.pdbx_seq_one_letter_code
_entity_poly.pdbx_strand_id
1 'polypeptide(L)'
;MQWNIERGYELERILAALRTEKPDIAILQELDIGCERSGRTNQLEIIAQEMGYNGGFVAEFEELHCPQTRSARSQGGGFHGNAIFSKYDMDFRVINHRYQPINWARDGAARFQEPRRGQRYTLAATIQPTFPGSESLRPRPIQAYSAHLEVFCGLSHRIAQFAELLEDAYQTSGQYLHQLLFGDMNTLAHSLARLSPKYCQDRFRWRSWGSTEAQWWFDHVLSTHRAPLPPGTPVPVAPITKPDDDQLVSEKPAGSKEVPAASSSTTVTGPDGTTTTTVAPLKESTQTNPHLEKFGTSVFPREVLRMAINPGFSEPWDLNQDNTLQNFYGLYKGKLDWTLLMGFECLSRHMGNENYLASDHKYLIVYLAYKD
;
A
#
# COMPACT_ATOMS: atom_id res chain seq x y z
N MET A 1 -14.05 -2.33 -3.56
CA MET A 1 -14.14 -2.55 -2.10
C MET A 1 -12.73 -2.66 -1.55
N GLN A 2 -12.48 -2.08 -0.38
CA GLN A 2 -11.26 -2.31 0.40
C GLN A 2 -11.62 -2.83 1.78
N TRP A 3 -10.79 -3.74 2.32
CA TRP A 3 -10.94 -4.18 3.71
C TRP A 3 -9.66 -4.83 4.27
N ASN A 4 -9.19 -4.40 5.44
CA ASN A 4 -8.34 -5.23 6.30
C ASN A 4 -9.21 -6.32 6.94
N ILE A 5 -8.94 -7.59 6.65
CA ILE A 5 -9.80 -8.71 7.08
C ILE A 5 -9.33 -9.40 8.37
N GLU A 6 -8.39 -8.78 9.10
CA GLU A 6 -7.88 -9.27 10.40
C GLU A 6 -7.46 -10.75 10.36
N ARG A 7 -6.54 -11.12 9.46
CA ARG A 7 -6.04 -12.50 9.27
C ARG A 7 -7.11 -13.50 8.82
N GLY A 8 -8.27 -13.00 8.41
CA GLY A 8 -9.43 -13.79 8.01
C GLY A 8 -9.97 -14.69 9.13
N TYR A 9 -9.92 -14.24 10.40
CA TYR A 9 -10.45 -15.03 11.52
C TYR A 9 -11.92 -15.43 11.31
N GLU A 10 -12.72 -14.54 10.72
CA GLU A 10 -14.14 -14.73 10.47
C GLU A 10 -14.42 -14.89 8.97
N LEU A 11 -13.67 -15.77 8.31
CA LEU A 11 -13.66 -15.94 6.84
C LEU A 11 -15.07 -16.08 6.24
N GLU A 12 -15.97 -16.83 6.86
CA GLU A 12 -17.35 -16.98 6.37
C GLU A 12 -18.14 -15.66 6.38
N ARG A 13 -17.94 -14.81 7.39
CA ARG A 13 -18.58 -13.48 7.44
C ARG A 13 -18.00 -12.56 6.38
N ILE A 14 -16.69 -12.65 6.17
CA ILE A 14 -15.99 -11.91 5.12
C ILE A 14 -16.53 -12.31 3.74
N LEU A 15 -16.63 -13.62 3.46
CA LEU A 15 -17.23 -14.15 2.24
C LEU A 15 -18.69 -13.73 2.09
N ALA A 16 -19.48 -13.77 3.15
CA ALA A 16 -20.88 -13.31 3.11
C ALA A 16 -21.00 -11.82 2.73
N ALA A 17 -20.12 -10.96 3.26
CA ALA A 17 -20.06 -9.56 2.88
C ALA A 17 -19.66 -9.39 1.41
N LEU A 18 -18.61 -10.09 0.95
CA LEU A 18 -18.18 -10.06 -0.46
C LEU A 18 -19.28 -10.54 -1.41
N ARG A 19 -19.99 -11.63 -1.09
CA ARG A 19 -21.13 -12.15 -1.87
C ARG A 19 -22.32 -11.20 -1.91
N THR A 20 -22.52 -10.42 -0.86
CA THR A 20 -23.61 -9.43 -0.77
C THR A 20 -23.28 -8.21 -1.62
N GLU A 21 -22.08 -7.66 -1.44
CA GLU A 21 -21.63 -6.40 -2.07
C GLU A 21 -21.17 -6.60 -3.52
N LYS A 22 -20.70 -7.80 -3.88
CA LYS A 22 -20.26 -8.21 -5.23
C LYS A 22 -19.34 -7.21 -5.94
N PRO A 23 -18.29 -6.69 -5.29
CA PRO A 23 -17.44 -5.64 -5.86
C PRO A 23 -16.71 -6.12 -7.13
N ASP A 24 -16.55 -5.25 -8.13
CA ASP A 24 -15.77 -5.60 -9.33
C ASP A 24 -14.27 -5.79 -9.05
N ILE A 25 -13.79 -5.07 -8.03
CA ILE A 25 -12.42 -5.11 -7.52
C ILE A 25 -12.48 -5.12 -5.99
N ALA A 26 -11.84 -6.09 -5.36
CA ALA A 26 -11.68 -6.18 -3.91
C ALA A 26 -10.19 -6.13 -3.55
N ILE A 27 -9.81 -5.17 -2.70
CA ILE A 27 -8.42 -4.93 -2.28
C ILE A 27 -8.34 -5.22 -0.78
N LEU A 28 -7.76 -6.37 -0.44
CA LEU A 28 -7.82 -6.93 0.90
C LEU A 28 -6.44 -6.95 1.56
N GLN A 29 -6.37 -6.60 2.84
CA GLN A 29 -5.15 -6.64 3.65
C GLN A 29 -5.29 -7.70 4.75
N GLU A 30 -4.15 -8.18 5.25
CA GLU A 30 -4.08 -9.19 6.30
C GLU A 30 -4.73 -10.53 5.94
N LEU A 31 -4.44 -11.07 4.76
CA LEU A 31 -4.82 -12.44 4.43
C LEU A 31 -3.77 -13.40 4.96
N ASP A 32 -4.22 -14.56 5.43
CA ASP A 32 -3.36 -15.68 5.79
C ASP A 32 -3.40 -16.81 4.75
N ILE A 33 -2.25 -17.44 4.53
CA ILE A 33 -2.11 -18.68 3.78
C ILE A 33 -1.33 -19.67 4.66
N GLY A 34 -1.99 -20.72 5.14
CA GLY A 34 -1.35 -21.81 5.89
C GLY A 34 -1.06 -21.51 7.38
N CYS A 35 -1.36 -20.31 7.88
CA CYS A 35 -1.19 -20.00 9.31
C CYS A 35 -2.14 -20.83 10.18
N GLU A 36 -1.66 -21.28 11.34
CA GLU A 36 -2.47 -22.12 12.24
C GLU A 36 -3.69 -21.37 12.79
N ARG A 37 -3.52 -20.10 13.13
CA ARG A 37 -4.58 -19.23 13.66
C ARG A 37 -5.80 -19.08 12.74
N SER A 38 -5.63 -19.35 11.45
CA SER A 38 -6.66 -19.30 10.40
C SER A 38 -6.98 -20.69 9.84
N GLY A 39 -6.75 -21.73 10.64
CA GLY A 39 -7.11 -23.10 10.30
C GLY A 39 -6.21 -23.75 9.24
N ARG A 40 -5.02 -23.19 8.98
CA ARG A 40 -4.08 -23.64 7.94
C ARG A 40 -4.68 -23.64 6.53
N THR A 41 -5.64 -22.75 6.29
CA THR A 41 -6.32 -22.63 5.01
C THR A 41 -5.58 -21.71 4.05
N ASN A 42 -5.90 -21.80 2.76
CA ASN A 42 -5.44 -20.87 1.73
C ASN A 42 -6.55 -19.85 1.46
N GLN A 43 -6.58 -18.73 2.21
CA GLN A 43 -7.67 -17.76 2.10
C GLN A 43 -7.74 -17.10 0.73
N LEU A 44 -6.61 -16.90 0.07
CA LEU A 44 -6.55 -16.37 -1.30
C LEU A 44 -7.36 -17.26 -2.25
N GLU A 45 -7.08 -18.56 -2.24
CA GLU A 45 -7.74 -19.53 -3.11
C GLU A 45 -9.23 -19.66 -2.79
N ILE A 46 -9.59 -19.73 -1.51
CA ILE A 46 -10.98 -19.82 -1.07
C ILE A 46 -11.77 -18.60 -1.56
N ILE A 47 -11.27 -17.37 -1.31
CA ILE A 47 -11.95 -16.14 -1.73
C ILE A 47 -12.05 -16.06 -3.25
N ALA A 48 -10.98 -16.40 -3.98
CA ALA A 48 -10.97 -16.39 -5.44
C ALA A 48 -11.99 -17.38 -6.02
N GLN A 49 -12.05 -18.61 -5.51
CA GLN A 49 -13.00 -19.64 -5.97
C GLN A 49 -14.45 -19.27 -5.65
N GLU A 50 -14.73 -18.84 -4.42
CA GLU A 50 -16.08 -18.51 -3.95
C GLU A 50 -16.67 -17.28 -4.66
N MET A 51 -15.82 -16.31 -5.01
CA MET A 51 -16.24 -15.12 -5.74
C MET A 51 -16.16 -15.29 -7.26
N GLY A 52 -15.46 -16.32 -7.75
CA GLY A 52 -15.13 -16.50 -9.17
C GLY A 52 -14.21 -15.40 -9.70
N TYR A 53 -13.26 -14.93 -8.88
CA TYR A 53 -12.38 -13.80 -9.20
C TYR A 53 -10.96 -14.28 -9.53
N ASN A 54 -10.27 -13.52 -10.37
CA ASN A 54 -8.82 -13.55 -10.43
C ASN A 54 -8.27 -12.96 -9.13
N GLY A 55 -7.19 -13.54 -8.60
CA GLY A 55 -6.57 -13.09 -7.35
C GLY A 55 -5.05 -13.08 -7.43
N GLY A 56 -4.43 -12.03 -6.88
CA GLY A 56 -3.00 -11.95 -6.65
C GLY A 56 -2.70 -11.68 -5.19
N PHE A 57 -1.57 -12.20 -4.70
CA PHE A 57 -1.13 -12.08 -3.31
C PHE A 57 0.34 -11.74 -3.25
N VAL A 58 0.70 -10.88 -2.30
CA VAL A 58 2.10 -10.69 -1.88
C VAL A 58 2.24 -11.10 -0.42
N ALA A 59 3.19 -11.98 -0.15
CA ALA A 59 3.57 -12.32 1.21
C ALA A 59 4.39 -11.17 1.80
N GLU A 60 3.84 -10.49 2.80
CA GLU A 60 4.60 -9.54 3.62
C GLU A 60 5.47 -10.29 4.61
N PHE A 61 4.90 -11.31 5.25
CA PHE A 61 5.56 -12.05 6.30
C PHE A 61 5.40 -13.55 6.17
N GLU A 62 6.52 -14.25 6.33
CA GLU A 62 6.50 -15.62 6.83
C GLU A 62 6.25 -15.55 8.34
N GLU A 63 5.08 -16.01 8.75
CA GLU A 63 4.67 -16.04 10.14
C GLU A 63 5.19 -17.30 10.80
N LEU A 64 6.21 -17.18 11.64
CA LEU A 64 6.85 -18.36 12.23
C LEU A 64 5.92 -19.04 13.24
N HIS A 65 5.88 -20.37 13.19
CA HIS A 65 5.26 -21.17 14.23
C HIS A 65 6.14 -21.16 15.49
N CYS A 66 5.57 -20.73 16.61
CA CYS A 66 6.30 -20.47 17.85
C CYS A 66 5.35 -20.45 19.06
N PRO A 67 4.95 -21.63 19.57
CA PRO A 67 3.95 -21.75 20.65
C PRO A 67 4.47 -21.27 22.01
N GLN A 68 5.79 -21.09 22.15
CA GLN A 68 6.39 -20.52 23.36
C GLN A 68 6.19 -19.00 23.46
N THR A 69 5.95 -18.31 22.34
CA THR A 69 5.77 -16.86 22.29
C THR A 69 4.35 -16.46 21.88
N ARG A 70 3.72 -17.23 20.98
CA ARG A 70 2.39 -16.95 20.45
C ARG A 70 1.33 -17.84 21.10
N SER A 71 0.17 -17.25 21.35
CA SER A 71 -1.05 -18.01 21.66
C SER A 71 -1.59 -18.69 20.40
N ALA A 72 -2.50 -19.66 20.56
CA ALA A 72 -3.19 -20.29 19.43
C ALA A 72 -3.86 -19.28 18.50
N ARG A 73 -4.51 -18.24 19.05
CA ARG A 73 -5.17 -17.19 18.27
C ARG A 73 -4.19 -16.35 17.44
N SER A 74 -2.92 -16.26 17.83
CA SER A 74 -1.92 -15.49 17.09
C SER A 74 -0.91 -16.37 16.35
N GLN A 75 -1.11 -17.69 16.37
CA GLN A 75 -0.11 -18.65 15.91
C GLN A 75 0.12 -18.57 14.39
N GLY A 76 1.40 -18.45 14.01
CA GLY A 76 1.86 -18.55 12.63
C GLY A 76 1.88 -20.00 12.09
N GLY A 77 2.85 -20.28 11.23
CA GLY A 77 2.99 -21.54 10.48
C GLY A 77 2.74 -21.38 8.98
N GLY A 78 2.61 -20.15 8.47
CA GLY A 78 2.30 -19.86 7.09
C GLY A 78 2.70 -18.44 6.69
N PHE A 79 2.01 -17.88 5.70
CA PHE A 79 2.27 -16.55 5.17
C PHE A 79 1.13 -15.60 5.48
N HIS A 80 1.49 -14.33 5.66
CA HIS A 80 0.58 -13.22 5.89
C HIS A 80 0.88 -12.09 4.91
N GLY A 81 -0.16 -11.47 4.35
CA GLY A 81 0.07 -10.33 3.46
C GLY A 81 -1.18 -9.76 2.80
N ASN A 82 -0.98 -9.14 1.63
CA ASN A 82 -1.96 -8.32 0.94
C ASN A 82 -2.41 -8.99 -0.36
N ALA A 83 -3.68 -8.79 -0.73
CA ALA A 83 -4.24 -9.34 -1.96
C ALA A 83 -5.07 -8.32 -2.74
N ILE A 84 -5.14 -8.52 -4.06
CA ILE A 84 -6.06 -7.84 -4.96
C ILE A 84 -6.84 -8.92 -5.72
N PHE A 85 -8.16 -8.80 -5.71
CA PHE A 85 -9.07 -9.63 -6.47
C PHE A 85 -9.86 -8.79 -7.47
N SER A 86 -10.16 -9.37 -8.63
CA SER A 86 -11.02 -8.72 -9.62
C SER A 86 -11.77 -9.74 -10.47
N LYS A 87 -12.93 -9.33 -10.98
CA LYS A 87 -13.65 -10.01 -12.07
C LYS A 87 -12.89 -9.97 -13.40
N TYR A 88 -11.92 -9.07 -13.52
CA TYR A 88 -11.18 -8.79 -14.75
C TYR A 88 -9.76 -9.34 -14.71
N ASP A 89 -9.11 -9.40 -15.87
CA ASP A 89 -7.72 -9.82 -15.97
C ASP A 89 -6.78 -8.78 -15.35
N MET A 90 -5.69 -9.28 -14.76
CA MET A 90 -4.74 -8.47 -14.00
C MET A 90 -3.30 -8.90 -14.25
N ASP A 91 -2.41 -7.93 -14.37
CA ASP A 91 -0.96 -8.11 -14.30
C ASP A 91 -0.43 -7.53 -12.99
N PHE A 92 0.44 -8.28 -12.30
CA PHE A 92 0.90 -7.90 -10.96
C PHE A 92 2.36 -7.43 -10.94
N ARG A 93 2.64 -6.51 -10.03
CA ARG A 93 3.99 -6.15 -9.60
C ARG A 93 4.01 -5.89 -8.10
N VAL A 94 5.20 -5.98 -7.50
CA VAL A 94 5.39 -5.73 -6.07
C VAL A 94 6.23 -4.48 -5.87
N ILE A 95 5.82 -3.62 -4.96
CA ILE A 95 6.62 -2.48 -4.50
C ILE A 95 7.34 -2.90 -3.22
N ASN A 96 8.67 -2.97 -3.32
CA ASN A 96 9.56 -3.17 -2.20
C ASN A 96 9.89 -1.81 -1.56
N HIS A 97 9.26 -1.53 -0.42
CA HIS A 97 9.51 -0.28 0.31
C HIS A 97 10.94 -0.23 0.82
N ARG A 98 11.65 0.86 0.53
CA ARG A 98 13.03 1.08 1.01
C ARG A 98 13.03 1.51 2.47
N TYR A 99 11.95 2.15 2.92
CA TYR A 99 11.79 2.57 4.31
C TYR A 99 11.12 1.47 5.12
N GLN A 100 11.94 0.62 5.76
CA GLN A 100 11.49 -0.45 6.67
C GLN A 100 11.97 -0.13 8.09
N PRO A 101 11.13 0.43 8.97
CA PRO A 101 11.59 0.89 10.28
C PRO A 101 11.89 -0.25 11.26
N ILE A 102 11.42 -1.47 10.97
CA ILE A 102 11.60 -2.66 11.80
C ILE A 102 12.32 -3.75 11.00
N ASN A 103 13.36 -4.34 11.59
CA ASN A 103 13.92 -5.59 11.09
C ASN A 103 13.20 -6.75 11.77
N TRP A 104 12.21 -7.32 11.10
CA TRP A 104 11.33 -8.34 11.66
C TRP A 104 12.03 -9.64 12.07
N ALA A 105 13.02 -10.06 11.28
CA ALA A 105 13.81 -11.25 11.59
C ALA A 105 14.60 -11.12 12.90
N ARG A 106 15.09 -9.91 13.22
CA ARG A 106 15.84 -9.63 14.45
C ARG A 106 14.92 -9.24 15.61
N ASP A 107 14.00 -8.33 15.36
CA ASP A 107 13.26 -7.60 16.40
C ASP A 107 11.88 -8.22 16.69
N GLY A 108 11.31 -8.98 15.75
CA GLY A 108 9.93 -9.46 15.82
C GLY A 108 9.61 -10.27 17.07
N ALA A 109 10.42 -11.31 17.33
CA ALA A 109 10.24 -12.15 18.51
C ALA A 109 10.57 -11.38 19.81
N ALA A 110 11.74 -10.77 19.87
CA ALA A 110 12.30 -10.22 21.10
C ALA A 110 11.60 -8.93 21.58
N ARG A 111 11.12 -8.09 20.65
CA ARG A 111 10.54 -6.77 20.98
C ARG A 111 9.03 -6.72 20.83
N PHE A 112 8.45 -7.53 19.94
CA PHE A 112 7.05 -7.43 19.58
C PHE A 112 6.22 -8.66 19.86
N GLN A 113 6.84 -9.78 20.27
CA GLN A 113 6.19 -11.09 20.44
C GLN A 113 5.55 -11.61 19.15
N GLU A 114 6.07 -11.15 18.02
CA GLU A 114 5.60 -11.51 16.67
C GLU A 114 6.79 -12.07 15.89
N PRO A 115 7.22 -13.32 16.16
CA PRO A 115 8.26 -13.97 15.38
C PRO A 115 7.83 -14.09 13.91
N ARG A 116 8.48 -13.33 13.03
CA ARG A 116 8.21 -13.33 11.59
C ARG A 116 9.45 -12.94 10.79
N ARG A 117 9.50 -13.37 9.54
CA ARG A 117 10.50 -12.95 8.53
C ARG A 117 9.79 -12.23 7.40
N GLY A 118 10.48 -11.36 6.70
CA GLY A 118 9.88 -10.49 5.68
C GLY A 118 9.74 -9.06 6.16
N GLN A 119 8.92 -8.30 5.46
CA GLN A 119 8.80 -6.84 5.60
C GLN A 119 7.53 -6.35 4.89
N ARG A 120 7.21 -5.05 5.02
CA ARG A 120 6.03 -4.51 4.35
C ARG A 120 6.23 -4.46 2.84
N TYR A 121 5.22 -4.89 2.09
CA TYR A 121 5.17 -4.81 0.63
C TYR A 121 3.82 -4.29 0.20
N THR A 122 3.81 -3.48 -0.86
CA THR A 122 2.56 -3.10 -1.53
C THR A 122 2.41 -3.95 -2.79
N LEU A 123 1.26 -4.61 -2.91
CA LEU A 123 0.88 -5.28 -4.16
C LEU A 123 0.28 -4.25 -5.10
N ALA A 124 0.77 -4.18 -6.33
CA ALA A 124 0.21 -3.35 -7.37
C ALA A 124 -0.29 -4.24 -8.52
N ALA A 125 -1.45 -3.90 -9.09
CA ALA A 125 -2.06 -4.64 -10.19
C ALA A 125 -2.52 -3.67 -11.28
N THR A 126 -2.18 -3.98 -12.53
CA THR A 126 -2.80 -3.36 -13.69
C THR A 126 -4.01 -4.20 -14.06
N ILE A 127 -5.20 -3.64 -13.87
CA ILE A 127 -6.49 -4.31 -14.12
C ILE A 127 -6.96 -3.88 -15.51
N GLN A 128 -7.47 -4.83 -16.30
CA GLN A 128 -8.00 -4.59 -17.65
C GLN A 128 -9.52 -4.83 -17.68
N PRO A 129 -10.36 -3.83 -17.33
CA PRO A 129 -11.80 -4.02 -17.30
C PRO A 129 -12.38 -4.38 -18.66
N THR A 130 -13.42 -5.20 -18.66
CA THR A 130 -14.20 -5.53 -19.86
C THR A 130 -15.68 -5.34 -19.53
N PHE A 131 -16.30 -4.30 -20.10
CA PHE A 131 -17.72 -4.04 -19.89
C PHE A 131 -18.55 -4.69 -21.02
N PRO A 132 -19.59 -5.47 -20.71
CA PRO A 132 -20.49 -6.03 -21.73
C PRO A 132 -21.11 -4.91 -22.60
N GLY A 133 -21.09 -5.08 -23.93
CA GLY A 133 -21.62 -4.10 -24.88
C GLY A 133 -20.69 -2.90 -25.15
N SER A 134 -19.46 -2.94 -24.62
CA SER A 134 -18.41 -1.93 -24.81
C SER A 134 -17.27 -2.47 -25.70
N GLU A 135 -17.52 -3.45 -26.59
CA GLU A 135 -16.43 -4.08 -27.35
C GLU A 135 -15.65 -3.08 -28.24
N SER A 136 -16.28 -1.98 -28.63
CA SER A 136 -15.68 -0.87 -29.38
C SER A 136 -14.98 0.19 -28.51
N LEU A 137 -15.25 0.19 -27.20
CA LEU A 137 -14.68 1.10 -26.22
C LEU A 137 -13.89 0.25 -25.22
N ARG A 138 -12.61 -0.03 -25.51
CA ARG A 138 -11.73 -0.64 -24.51
C ARG A 138 -11.59 0.33 -23.34
N PRO A 139 -12.16 0.06 -22.16
CA PRO A 139 -11.99 0.95 -21.03
C PRO A 139 -10.50 1.01 -20.68
N ARG A 140 -10.07 2.20 -20.25
CA ARG A 140 -8.66 2.43 -19.92
C ARG A 140 -8.26 1.54 -18.73
N PRO A 141 -7.05 0.93 -18.74
CA PRO A 141 -6.60 0.11 -17.61
C PRO A 141 -6.58 0.88 -16.29
N ILE A 142 -6.79 0.17 -15.19
CA ILE A 142 -6.77 0.73 -13.84
C ILE A 142 -5.51 0.24 -13.14
N GLN A 143 -4.70 1.15 -12.62
CA GLN A 143 -3.59 0.80 -11.72
C GLN A 143 -4.09 0.77 -10.27
N ALA A 144 -4.18 -0.41 -9.68
CA ALA A 144 -4.59 -0.60 -8.30
C ALA A 144 -3.40 -0.91 -7.38
N TYR A 145 -3.46 -0.48 -6.13
CA TYR A 145 -2.48 -0.76 -5.08
C TYR A 145 -3.19 -1.27 -3.82
N SER A 146 -2.65 -2.31 -3.20
CA SER A 146 -3.01 -2.83 -1.87
C SER A 146 -1.85 -2.59 -0.92
N ALA A 147 -1.96 -1.54 -0.11
CA ALA A 147 -0.93 -1.12 0.82
C ALA A 147 -1.28 -1.50 2.26
N HIS A 148 -0.27 -1.88 3.03
CA HIS A 148 -0.36 -2.04 4.47
C HIS A 148 0.92 -1.46 5.09
N LEU A 149 0.81 -0.30 5.74
CA LEU A 149 1.98 0.41 6.24
C LEU A 149 2.38 -0.06 7.65
N GLU A 150 3.61 0.21 8.06
CA GLU A 150 4.13 -0.30 9.32
C GLU A 150 3.41 0.31 10.54
N VAL A 151 2.96 -0.57 11.43
CA VAL A 151 2.20 -0.21 12.63
C VAL A 151 3.13 0.18 13.78
N PHE A 152 4.26 -0.51 13.93
CA PHE A 152 5.19 -0.30 15.04
C PHE A 152 6.25 0.75 14.72
N CYS A 153 5.81 1.93 14.30
CA CYS A 153 6.69 3.05 14.00
C CYS A 153 6.07 4.41 14.35
N GLY A 154 6.76 5.49 13.99
CA GLY A 154 6.24 6.85 14.10
C GLY A 154 5.57 7.31 12.81
N LEU A 155 4.77 8.38 12.91
CA LEU A 155 4.11 9.03 11.77
C LEU A 155 5.09 9.31 10.63
N SER A 156 6.29 9.81 10.94
CA SER A 156 7.31 10.15 9.95
C SER A 156 7.77 8.95 9.10
N HIS A 157 7.84 7.76 9.71
CA HIS A 157 8.22 6.54 9.00
C HIS A 157 7.10 6.05 8.09
N ARG A 158 5.83 6.11 8.53
CA ARG A 158 4.70 5.80 7.66
C ARG A 158 4.59 6.78 6.48
N ILE A 159 4.83 8.07 6.71
CA ILE A 159 4.92 9.06 5.62
C ILE A 159 6.00 8.70 4.62
N ALA A 160 7.17 8.21 5.08
CA ALA A 160 8.22 7.79 4.16
C ALA A 160 7.79 6.60 3.29
N GLN A 161 7.13 5.59 3.86
CA GLN A 161 6.57 4.47 3.08
C GLN A 161 5.47 4.92 2.11
N PHE A 162 4.57 5.80 2.58
CA PHE A 162 3.49 6.35 1.77
C PHE A 162 4.02 7.22 0.61
N ALA A 163 5.09 7.98 0.84
CA ALA A 163 5.73 8.79 -0.18
C ALA A 163 6.24 7.93 -1.35
N GLU A 164 6.77 6.73 -1.08
CA GLU A 164 7.16 5.80 -2.17
C GLU A 164 5.98 5.40 -3.05
N LEU A 165 4.77 5.27 -2.48
CA LEU A 165 3.55 4.98 -3.25
C LEU A 165 3.06 6.18 -4.06
N LEU A 166 3.17 7.39 -3.51
CA LEU A 166 2.84 8.62 -4.24
C LEU A 166 3.82 8.89 -5.39
N GLU A 167 5.10 8.51 -5.21
CA GLU A 167 6.10 8.59 -6.27
C GLU A 167 5.84 7.57 -7.35
N ASP A 168 5.63 6.32 -6.97
CA ASP A 168 5.31 5.27 -7.91
C ASP A 168 4.06 5.62 -8.73
N ALA A 169 2.96 6.02 -8.08
CA ALA A 169 1.73 6.45 -8.76
C ALA A 169 1.94 7.64 -9.70
N TYR A 170 2.82 8.58 -9.34
CA TYR A 170 3.21 9.68 -10.23
C TYR A 170 3.96 9.16 -11.47
N GLN A 171 4.97 8.32 -11.28
CA GLN A 171 5.78 7.78 -12.38
C GLN A 171 4.93 6.93 -13.35
N THR A 172 3.89 6.26 -12.85
CA THR A 172 2.98 5.47 -13.68
C THR A 172 1.83 6.29 -14.27
N SER A 173 1.61 7.54 -13.84
CA SER A 173 0.44 8.33 -14.22
C SER A 173 0.37 8.73 -15.70
N GLY A 174 1.51 8.73 -16.40
CA GLY A 174 1.55 8.95 -17.84
C GLY A 174 1.05 7.76 -18.66
N GLN A 175 1.08 6.55 -18.10
CA GLN A 175 0.55 5.34 -18.71
C GLN A 175 -0.84 4.99 -18.19
N TYR A 176 -1.07 5.21 -16.89
CA TYR A 176 -2.32 4.87 -16.21
C TYR A 176 -2.92 6.11 -15.54
N LEU A 177 -3.85 6.76 -16.23
CA LEU A 177 -4.56 7.93 -15.71
C LEU A 177 -5.46 7.58 -14.51
N HIS A 178 -5.99 6.36 -14.50
CA HIS A 178 -6.95 5.90 -13.51
C HIS A 178 -6.25 5.00 -12.49
N GLN A 179 -6.16 5.46 -11.25
CA GLN A 179 -5.45 4.74 -10.20
C GLN A 179 -6.24 4.67 -8.91
N LEU A 180 -6.10 3.54 -8.20
CA LEU A 180 -6.72 3.26 -6.91
C LEU A 180 -5.62 2.92 -5.91
N LEU A 181 -5.39 3.76 -4.91
CA LEU A 181 -4.44 3.47 -3.84
C LEU A 181 -5.20 3.18 -2.55
N PHE A 182 -5.40 1.88 -2.29
CA PHE A 182 -6.26 1.37 -1.23
C PHE A 182 -5.41 0.66 -0.17
N GLY A 183 -5.84 0.74 1.08
CA GLY A 183 -5.35 -0.13 2.13
C GLY A 183 -5.30 0.49 3.53
N ASP A 184 -4.71 -0.27 4.45
CA ASP A 184 -4.54 0.11 5.84
C ASP A 184 -3.21 0.85 6.02
N MET A 185 -3.32 2.17 6.19
CA MET A 185 -2.13 3.03 6.32
C MET A 185 -1.66 3.13 7.78
N ASN A 186 -2.32 2.46 8.73
CA ASN A 186 -1.99 2.46 10.15
C ASN A 186 -1.83 3.89 10.72
N THR A 187 -2.68 4.82 10.30
CA THR A 187 -2.73 6.22 10.79
C THR A 187 -3.27 6.29 12.22
N LEU A 188 -2.43 5.82 13.15
CA LEU A 188 -2.72 5.53 14.56
C LEU A 188 -2.31 6.62 15.56
N ALA A 189 -1.53 7.60 15.13
CA ALA A 189 -0.86 8.55 16.01
C ALA A 189 -1.76 9.68 16.50
N HIS A 190 -2.93 9.36 17.02
CA HIS A 190 -3.84 10.30 17.68
C HIS A 190 -4.51 9.74 18.94
N SER A 191 -5.28 10.58 19.63
CA SER A 191 -5.93 10.23 20.89
C SER A 191 -4.96 9.60 21.90
N LEU A 192 -5.40 8.60 22.67
CA LEU A 192 -4.56 7.90 23.65
C LEU A 192 -3.42 7.10 23.00
N ALA A 193 -3.53 6.73 21.72
CA ALA A 193 -2.48 5.98 21.03
C ALA A 193 -1.17 6.77 20.92
N ARG A 194 -1.21 8.11 20.90
CA ARG A 194 -0.03 8.99 20.99
C ARG A 194 0.88 8.67 22.17
N LEU A 195 0.30 8.21 23.28
CA LEU A 195 1.07 7.87 24.48
C LEU A 195 1.83 6.55 24.33
N SER A 196 1.41 5.68 23.40
CA SER A 196 2.01 4.36 23.20
C SER A 196 3.45 4.46 22.72
N PRO A 197 4.44 4.01 23.51
CA PRO A 197 5.84 3.96 23.08
C PRO A 197 6.08 2.90 21.99
N LYS A 198 5.05 2.11 21.66
CA LYS A 198 5.11 1.05 20.64
C LYS A 198 4.57 1.51 19.28
N TYR A 199 3.50 2.32 19.24
CA TYR A 199 2.80 2.71 18.01
C TYR A 199 3.04 4.17 17.56
N CYS A 200 3.67 4.97 18.42
CA CYS A 200 3.93 6.40 18.16
C CYS A 200 5.34 6.71 18.63
N GLN A 201 6.36 6.22 17.91
CA GLN A 201 7.75 6.22 18.40
C GLN A 201 8.51 7.52 18.15
N ASP A 202 7.91 8.49 17.44
CA ASP A 202 8.59 9.71 17.03
C ASP A 202 8.02 10.99 17.69
N ARG A 203 8.65 12.12 17.34
CA ARG A 203 8.30 13.46 17.84
C ARG A 203 6.87 13.89 17.48
N PHE A 204 6.22 13.27 16.50
CA PHE A 204 4.86 13.64 16.09
C PHE A 204 3.80 13.17 17.07
N ARG A 205 4.14 12.26 17.99
CA ARG A 205 3.28 11.96 19.14
C ARG A 205 2.84 13.23 19.88
N TRP A 206 3.73 14.24 19.94
CA TRP A 206 3.46 15.56 20.52
C TRP A 206 3.25 16.65 19.46
N ARG A 207 4.00 16.62 18.35
CA ARG A 207 3.96 17.71 17.35
C ARG A 207 2.71 17.74 16.47
N SER A 208 1.92 16.66 16.43
CA SER A 208 0.60 16.68 15.77
C SER A 208 -0.56 16.80 16.77
N TRP A 209 -0.30 17.26 18.00
CA TRP A 209 -1.34 17.46 19.02
C TRP A 209 -2.50 18.31 18.49
N GLY A 210 -3.73 17.90 18.82
CA GLY A 210 -4.95 18.54 18.34
C GLY A 210 -5.40 18.10 16.94
N SER A 211 -4.65 17.20 16.28
CA SER A 211 -5.04 16.62 14.98
C SER A 211 -5.11 15.10 15.06
N THR A 212 -5.98 14.48 14.28
CA THR A 212 -5.88 13.04 13.99
C THR A 212 -4.66 12.79 13.11
N GLU A 213 -4.08 11.60 13.10
CA GLU A 213 -2.98 11.36 12.15
C GLU A 213 -3.49 11.49 10.71
N ALA A 214 -4.72 11.04 10.43
CA ALA A 214 -5.30 11.17 9.10
C ALA A 214 -5.47 12.62 8.65
N GLN A 215 -5.99 13.49 9.50
CA GLN A 215 -6.07 14.93 9.20
C GLN A 215 -4.67 15.53 9.00
N TRP A 216 -3.71 15.17 9.84
CA TRP A 216 -2.33 15.66 9.70
C TRP A 216 -1.73 15.28 8.35
N TRP A 217 -1.93 14.04 7.89
CA TRP A 217 -1.49 13.57 6.57
C TRP A 217 -2.12 14.38 5.45
N PHE A 218 -3.41 14.67 5.56
CA PHE A 218 -4.09 15.48 4.56
C PHE A 218 -3.49 16.88 4.47
N ASP A 219 -3.37 17.57 5.61
CA ASP A 219 -2.89 18.96 5.67
C ASP A 219 -1.45 19.12 5.15
N HIS A 220 -0.61 18.10 5.32
CA HIS A 220 0.82 18.17 5.03
C HIS A 220 1.28 17.41 3.79
N VAL A 221 0.50 16.45 3.30
CA VAL A 221 0.88 15.61 2.15
C VAL A 221 -0.18 15.63 1.07
N LEU A 222 -1.42 15.24 1.37
CA LEU A 222 -2.44 15.12 0.33
C LEU A 222 -2.89 16.47 -0.24
N SER A 223 -2.80 17.55 0.54
CA SER A 223 -3.07 18.93 0.12
C SER A 223 -2.01 19.51 -0.83
N THR A 224 -0.81 18.89 -0.88
CA THR A 224 0.30 19.36 -1.71
C THR A 224 0.28 18.61 -3.03
N HIS A 225 -0.14 19.27 -4.10
CA HIS A 225 -0.37 18.63 -5.38
C HIS A 225 0.77 18.83 -6.39
N ARG A 226 0.96 17.81 -7.23
CA ARG A 226 1.60 17.92 -8.54
C ARG A 226 0.67 17.35 -9.60
N ALA A 227 0.73 17.90 -10.81
CA ALA A 227 -0.03 17.35 -11.92
C ALA A 227 0.50 15.95 -12.28
N PRO A 228 -0.38 15.00 -12.66
CA PRO A 228 0.02 13.76 -13.32
C PRO A 228 0.96 14.01 -14.51
N LEU A 229 1.75 13.00 -14.87
CA LEU A 229 2.54 13.03 -16.09
C LEU A 229 1.63 13.06 -17.32
N PRO A 230 2.04 13.72 -18.43
CA PRO A 230 1.28 13.72 -19.67
C PRO A 230 1.01 12.29 -20.18
N PRO A 231 -0.17 12.03 -20.79
CA PRO A 231 -0.47 10.74 -21.39
C PRO A 231 0.59 10.30 -22.41
N GLY A 232 0.97 9.03 -22.36
CA GLY A 232 2.00 8.45 -23.23
C GLY A 232 3.44 8.68 -22.73
N THR A 233 3.63 9.27 -21.54
CA THR A 233 4.96 9.34 -20.92
C THR A 233 5.43 7.91 -20.59
N PRO A 234 6.61 7.48 -21.09
CA PRO A 234 7.12 6.14 -20.80
C PRO A 234 7.37 5.96 -19.31
N VAL A 235 6.90 4.84 -18.75
CA VAL A 235 7.22 4.47 -17.37
C VAL A 235 8.68 4.00 -17.34
N PRO A 236 9.51 4.48 -16.39
CA PRO A 236 10.79 3.85 -16.12
C PRO A 236 10.49 2.43 -15.65
N VAL A 237 10.71 1.43 -16.51
CA VAL A 237 10.48 0.03 -16.15
C VAL A 237 11.48 -0.32 -15.04
N ALA A 238 11.02 -0.31 -13.79
CA ALA A 238 11.71 -1.04 -12.74
C ALA A 238 11.60 -2.52 -13.15
N PRO A 239 12.72 -3.25 -13.29
CA PRO A 239 12.67 -4.64 -13.70
C PRO A 239 11.77 -5.41 -12.75
N ILE A 240 10.91 -6.26 -13.31
CA ILE A 240 10.22 -7.31 -12.56
C ILE A 240 11.32 -8.19 -12.00
N THR A 241 11.79 -7.91 -10.79
CA THR A 241 12.65 -8.85 -10.07
C THR A 241 11.78 -10.02 -9.71
N LYS A 242 11.88 -11.11 -10.49
CA LYS A 242 11.59 -12.42 -9.94
C LYS A 242 12.48 -12.55 -8.69
N PRO A 243 11.94 -12.96 -7.53
CA PRO A 243 12.79 -13.23 -6.39
C PRO A 243 13.79 -14.30 -6.80
N ASP A 244 15.07 -13.95 -6.89
CA ASP A 244 16.15 -14.91 -6.95
C ASP A 244 16.23 -15.54 -5.55
N ASP A 245 16.06 -16.86 -5.47
CA ASP A 245 16.02 -17.66 -4.23
C ASP A 245 17.33 -17.65 -3.42
N ASP A 246 18.37 -16.92 -3.84
CA ASP A 246 19.70 -17.04 -3.27
C ASP A 246 20.45 -15.69 -3.19
N GLN A 247 20.03 -14.76 -2.34
CA GLN A 247 20.93 -13.72 -1.79
C GLN A 247 20.59 -13.36 -0.34
N LEU A 248 20.79 -14.32 0.56
CA LEU A 248 21.28 -14.03 1.89
C LEU A 248 22.81 -13.88 1.80
N VAL A 249 23.35 -12.90 2.53
CA VAL A 249 24.76 -12.73 2.94
C VAL A 249 25.57 -11.61 2.23
N SER A 250 25.80 -10.52 3.00
CA SER A 250 26.90 -9.53 2.95
C SER A 250 27.04 -8.65 1.69
N GLU A 251 27.24 -7.33 1.77
CA GLU A 251 28.48 -6.69 2.22
C GLU A 251 28.31 -5.19 2.59
N LYS A 252 29.33 -4.65 3.29
CA LYS A 252 29.49 -3.26 3.77
C LYS A 252 29.66 -2.24 2.62
N PRO A 253 29.41 -0.94 2.86
CA PRO A 253 29.65 0.09 1.84
C PRO A 253 31.12 0.55 1.83
N ALA A 254 31.76 0.46 0.66
CA ALA A 254 33.00 1.18 0.35
C ALA A 254 32.67 2.37 -0.57
N GLY A 255 33.33 3.50 -0.34
CA GLY A 255 32.94 4.79 -0.89
C GLY A 255 33.61 5.23 -2.20
N SER A 256 33.13 6.41 -2.62
CA SER A 256 33.72 7.41 -3.52
C SER A 256 33.73 7.13 -5.03
N LYS A 257 33.04 7.99 -5.81
CA LYS A 257 33.61 9.15 -6.53
C LYS A 257 32.59 9.78 -7.49
N GLU A 258 32.50 11.10 -7.49
CA GLU A 258 31.84 11.90 -8.54
C GLU A 258 32.66 11.87 -9.84
N VAL A 259 31.98 11.80 -10.99
CA VAL A 259 32.50 12.09 -12.34
C VAL A 259 31.36 12.76 -13.15
N PRO A 260 31.61 13.79 -13.97
CA PRO A 260 30.60 14.77 -14.37
C PRO A 260 29.76 14.36 -15.60
N ALA A 261 28.68 15.10 -15.78
CA ALA A 261 27.66 14.94 -16.83
C ALA A 261 28.21 15.09 -18.27
N ALA A 262 27.69 14.25 -19.17
CA ALA A 262 27.66 14.50 -20.61
C ALA A 262 26.34 14.00 -21.19
N SER A 263 25.62 14.89 -21.88
CA SER A 263 24.35 14.61 -22.54
C SER A 263 24.58 14.25 -24.01
N SER A 264 24.40 12.97 -24.36
CA SER A 264 24.19 12.55 -25.76
C SER A 264 23.45 11.22 -25.79
N SER A 265 22.31 11.15 -26.48
CA SER A 265 21.61 9.90 -26.78
C SER A 265 22.45 9.07 -27.76
N THR A 266 22.75 7.82 -27.42
CA THR A 266 23.47 6.90 -28.30
C THR A 266 22.57 5.71 -28.61
N THR A 267 22.25 5.51 -29.89
CA THR A 267 21.57 4.31 -30.35
C THR A 267 22.64 3.25 -30.63
N VAL A 268 22.57 2.12 -29.93
CA VAL A 268 23.43 0.96 -30.19
C VAL A 268 22.54 -0.19 -30.66
N THR A 269 22.74 -0.62 -31.90
CA THR A 269 22.15 -1.84 -32.45
C THR A 269 23.08 -3.02 -32.18
N GLY A 270 22.57 -4.01 -31.46
CA GLY A 270 23.27 -5.28 -31.27
C GLY A 270 23.26 -6.15 -32.53
N PRO A 271 24.15 -7.15 -32.64
CA PRO A 271 24.24 -8.05 -33.80
C PRO A 271 22.97 -8.89 -34.05
N ASP A 272 22.04 -8.96 -33.08
CA ASP A 272 20.79 -9.73 -33.17
C ASP A 272 19.57 -8.88 -33.57
N GLY A 273 19.77 -7.63 -34.02
CA GLY A 273 18.69 -6.73 -34.45
C GLY A 273 17.86 -6.14 -33.30
N THR A 274 18.22 -6.40 -32.04
CA THR A 274 17.58 -5.79 -30.88
C THR A 274 17.98 -4.32 -30.77
N THR A 275 16.99 -3.43 -30.80
CA THR A 275 17.19 -1.98 -30.64
C THR A 275 16.93 -1.62 -29.18
N THR A 276 17.97 -1.27 -28.43
CA THR A 276 17.82 -0.78 -27.06
C THR A 276 17.77 0.75 -27.08
N THR A 277 16.58 1.31 -26.90
CA THR A 277 16.42 2.76 -26.74
C THR A 277 16.64 3.12 -25.27
N THR A 278 17.81 3.66 -24.94
CA THR A 278 18.03 4.29 -23.64
C THR A 278 17.31 5.63 -23.65
N VAL A 279 16.13 5.69 -23.04
CA VAL A 279 15.42 6.94 -22.79
C VAL A 279 16.23 7.72 -21.74
N ALA A 280 16.61 8.96 -22.07
CA ALA A 280 17.24 9.84 -21.09
C ALA A 280 16.34 9.95 -19.85
N PRO A 281 16.88 9.86 -18.62
CA PRO A 281 16.06 10.02 -17.43
C PRO A 281 15.32 11.36 -17.51
N LEU A 282 14.00 11.34 -17.29
CA LEU A 282 13.21 12.54 -17.08
C LEU A 282 13.97 13.41 -16.08
N LYS A 283 14.23 14.68 -16.40
CA LYS A 283 14.90 15.63 -15.48
C LYS A 283 14.24 15.49 -14.12
N GLU A 284 15.00 15.07 -13.11
CA GLU A 284 14.50 14.94 -11.74
C GLU A 284 13.78 16.23 -11.37
N SER A 285 12.50 16.10 -11.01
CA SER A 285 11.74 17.23 -10.50
C SER A 285 12.45 17.79 -9.27
N THR A 286 12.78 19.07 -9.30
CA THR A 286 13.36 19.78 -8.14
C THR A 286 12.30 20.15 -7.10
N GLN A 287 11.02 19.87 -7.38
CA GLN A 287 9.93 20.17 -6.49
C GLN A 287 9.99 19.30 -5.23
N THR A 288 9.79 19.93 -4.08
CA THR A 288 9.71 19.32 -2.76
C THR A 288 8.39 19.73 -2.09
N ASN A 289 7.96 18.96 -1.09
CA ASN A 289 6.78 19.27 -0.30
C ASN A 289 7.09 20.40 0.72
N PRO A 290 6.55 21.62 0.53
CA PRO A 290 6.87 22.77 1.38
C PRO A 290 6.24 22.67 2.79
N HIS A 291 5.20 21.85 2.97
CA HIS A 291 4.59 21.63 4.28
C HIS A 291 5.48 20.74 5.16
N LEU A 292 6.12 19.74 4.56
CA LEU A 292 7.05 18.86 5.28
C LEU A 292 8.43 19.48 5.49
N GLU A 293 8.90 20.35 4.58
CA GLU A 293 10.18 21.05 4.69
C GLU A 293 10.36 21.79 6.01
N LYS A 294 9.28 22.34 6.56
CA LYS A 294 9.24 23.08 7.83
C LYS A 294 9.75 22.26 9.02
N PHE A 295 9.72 20.93 8.94
CA PHE A 295 10.22 20.04 9.99
C PHE A 295 11.71 19.70 9.86
N GLY A 296 12.32 20.07 8.73
CA GLY A 296 13.74 19.87 8.44
C GLY A 296 14.10 18.48 7.91
N THR A 297 15.22 18.40 7.20
CA THR A 297 15.69 17.18 6.52
C THR A 297 16.12 16.04 7.44
N SER A 298 16.30 16.34 8.74
CA SER A 298 16.55 15.32 9.77
C SER A 298 15.29 14.54 10.15
N VAL A 299 14.10 15.07 9.85
CA VAL A 299 12.81 14.40 10.08
C VAL A 299 12.33 13.74 8.80
N PHE A 300 12.35 14.48 7.71
CA PHE A 300 11.98 14.00 6.39
C PHE A 300 13.18 14.14 5.46
N PRO A 301 13.88 13.05 5.12
CA PRO A 301 14.99 13.09 4.17
C PRO A 301 14.58 13.76 2.85
N ARG A 302 15.53 14.38 2.14
CA ARG A 302 15.25 15.11 0.88
C ARG A 302 14.48 14.29 -0.14
N GLU A 303 14.77 12.99 -0.20
CA GLU A 303 14.06 12.06 -1.06
C GLU A 303 12.57 11.96 -0.68
N VAL A 304 12.27 11.75 0.61
CA VAL A 304 10.88 11.74 1.11
C VAL A 304 10.17 13.05 0.79
N LEU A 305 10.85 14.20 0.95
CA LEU A 305 10.27 15.50 0.62
C LEU A 305 9.89 15.64 -0.86
N ARG A 306 10.64 15.02 -1.78
CA ARG A 306 10.32 15.03 -3.23
C ARG A 306 9.19 14.06 -3.58
N MET A 307 9.18 12.90 -2.94
CA MET A 307 8.21 11.83 -3.21
C MET A 307 6.84 12.10 -2.56
N ALA A 308 6.81 12.77 -1.40
CA ALA A 308 5.61 13.04 -0.62
C ALA A 308 4.77 14.20 -1.21
N ILE A 309 4.47 14.15 -2.50
CA ILE A 309 3.66 15.14 -3.21
C ILE A 309 2.54 14.38 -3.91
N ASN A 310 1.29 14.75 -3.60
CA ASN A 310 0.11 14.09 -4.12
C ASN A 310 0.02 14.24 -5.66
N PRO A 311 0.08 13.13 -6.43
CA PRO A 311 -0.02 13.18 -7.90
C PRO A 311 -1.44 13.42 -8.44
N GLY A 312 -2.44 13.63 -7.58
CA GLY A 312 -3.83 13.89 -8.00
C GLY A 312 -4.85 12.93 -7.38
N PHE A 313 -4.47 12.21 -6.33
CA PHE A 313 -5.42 11.43 -5.54
C PHE A 313 -6.36 12.34 -4.75
N SER A 314 -7.61 11.91 -4.65
CA SER A 314 -8.62 12.44 -3.75
C SER A 314 -9.07 11.37 -2.77
N GLU A 315 -9.37 11.78 -1.55
CA GLU A 315 -9.91 10.91 -0.50
C GLU A 315 -11.40 11.23 -0.37
N PRO A 316 -12.31 10.27 -0.64
CA PRO A 316 -13.73 10.56 -0.56
C PRO A 316 -14.18 10.70 0.90
N TRP A 317 -13.65 9.92 1.85
CA TRP A 317 -14.17 9.86 3.21
C TRP A 317 -13.79 11.07 4.08
N ASP A 318 -14.62 11.38 5.08
CA ASP A 318 -14.32 12.40 6.09
C ASP A 318 -13.26 11.87 7.07
N LEU A 319 -12.14 12.59 7.18
CA LEU A 319 -10.96 12.13 7.92
C LEU A 319 -11.16 12.04 9.44
N ASN A 320 -12.19 12.69 9.99
CA ASN A 320 -12.44 12.78 11.42
C ASN A 320 -13.76 12.08 11.82
N GLN A 321 -14.70 11.96 10.90
CA GLN A 321 -16.00 11.33 11.15
C GLN A 321 -16.05 9.86 10.70
N ASP A 322 -15.42 9.52 9.57
CA ASP A 322 -15.45 8.18 8.98
C ASP A 322 -14.35 7.30 9.60
N ASN A 323 -14.58 6.88 10.85
CA ASN A 323 -13.70 5.95 11.56
C ASN A 323 -13.83 4.54 11.00
N THR A 324 -12.70 3.89 10.73
CA THR A 324 -12.63 2.59 10.05
C THR A 324 -12.13 1.49 10.98
N LEU A 325 -11.40 1.82 12.04
CA LEU A 325 -11.00 0.89 13.09
C LEU A 325 -11.69 1.21 14.42
N GLN A 326 -12.10 0.17 15.14
CA GLN A 326 -12.40 0.25 16.57
C GLN A 326 -11.60 -0.79 17.37
N ASN A 327 -10.80 -0.35 18.34
CA ASN A 327 -10.00 -1.25 19.18
C ASN A 327 -10.17 -0.95 20.68
N PHE A 328 -9.74 -1.87 21.54
CA PHE A 328 -9.73 -1.80 23.01
C PHE A 328 -11.11 -1.51 23.60
N TYR A 329 -12.12 -2.33 23.27
CA TYR A 329 -13.51 -2.13 23.72
C TYR A 329 -14.08 -0.74 23.37
N GLY A 330 -13.60 -0.14 22.28
CA GLY A 330 -14.05 1.18 21.82
C GLY A 330 -13.28 2.37 22.38
N LEU A 331 -12.23 2.15 23.17
CA LEU A 331 -11.38 3.21 23.72
C LEU A 331 -10.53 3.90 22.64
N TYR A 332 -10.29 3.23 21.51
CA TYR A 332 -9.64 3.83 20.36
C TYR A 332 -10.53 3.72 19.12
N LYS A 333 -10.68 4.83 18.41
CA LYS A 333 -11.31 4.93 17.10
C LYS A 333 -10.45 5.83 16.20
N GLY A 334 -10.35 5.45 14.94
CA GLY A 334 -9.61 6.26 13.96
C GLY A 334 -9.90 5.82 12.53
N LYS A 335 -9.63 6.73 11.59
CA LYS A 335 -9.48 6.39 10.18
C LYS A 335 -8.07 5.83 9.97
N LEU A 336 -8.01 4.55 9.62
CA LEU A 336 -6.78 3.84 9.24
C LEU A 336 -6.81 3.39 7.79
N ASP A 337 -8.01 3.14 7.28
CA ASP A 337 -8.27 2.63 5.93
C ASP A 337 -8.52 3.81 4.97
N TRP A 338 -7.78 3.83 3.85
CA TRP A 338 -7.80 4.92 2.88
C TRP A 338 -8.20 4.43 1.50
N THR A 339 -9.10 5.13 0.81
CA THR A 339 -9.49 4.80 -0.58
C THR A 339 -9.13 5.97 -1.50
N LEU A 340 -7.86 6.09 -1.84
CA LEU A 340 -7.38 7.21 -2.65
C LEU A 340 -7.68 6.98 -4.13
N LEU A 341 -8.35 7.96 -4.75
CA LEU A 341 -8.87 7.90 -6.11
C LEU A 341 -8.20 8.93 -7.03
N MET A 342 -7.57 8.48 -8.11
CA MET A 342 -7.02 9.33 -9.17
C MET A 342 -7.71 9.03 -10.49
N GLY A 343 -8.14 10.08 -11.21
CA GLY A 343 -8.80 9.91 -12.51
C GLY A 343 -10.21 9.30 -12.43
N PHE A 344 -10.85 9.32 -11.25
CA PHE A 344 -12.22 8.83 -11.05
C PHE A 344 -13.12 9.90 -10.45
N GLU A 345 -14.39 9.82 -10.78
CA GLU A 345 -15.48 10.46 -10.04
C GLU A 345 -16.10 9.44 -9.08
N CYS A 346 -16.22 9.79 -7.80
CA CYS A 346 -16.90 8.97 -6.81
C CYS A 346 -18.41 9.24 -6.84
N LEU A 347 -19.18 8.35 -7.46
CA LEU A 347 -20.63 8.48 -7.62
C LEU A 347 -21.38 8.26 -6.31
N SER A 348 -20.96 7.25 -5.55
CA SER A 348 -21.52 6.93 -4.24
C SER A 348 -20.51 6.13 -3.42
N ARG A 349 -20.73 6.05 -2.12
CA ARG A 349 -19.88 5.32 -1.19
C ARG A 349 -20.66 4.86 0.03
N HIS A 350 -20.29 3.73 0.60
CA HIS A 350 -20.79 3.28 1.90
C HIS A 350 -19.76 2.41 2.64
N MET A 351 -19.92 2.34 3.96
CA MET A 351 -19.16 1.47 4.83
C MET A 351 -20.05 0.31 5.29
N GLY A 352 -19.44 -0.80 5.67
CA GLY A 352 -20.14 -1.86 6.39
C GLY A 352 -19.27 -2.54 7.43
N ASN A 353 -19.72 -3.69 7.93
CA ASN A 353 -19.20 -4.30 9.17
C ASN A 353 -19.34 -3.35 10.39
N GLU A 354 -20.49 -2.67 10.50
CA GLU A 354 -20.77 -1.68 11.56
C GLU A 354 -20.68 -2.22 13.00
N ASN A 355 -20.82 -3.54 13.16
CA ASN A 355 -20.74 -4.24 14.45
C ASN A 355 -19.35 -4.83 14.73
N TYR A 356 -18.40 -4.71 13.80
CA TYR A 356 -17.03 -5.23 13.93
C TYR A 356 -16.96 -6.74 14.21
N LEU A 357 -17.96 -7.51 13.76
CA LEU A 357 -18.00 -8.95 14.00
C LEU A 357 -17.21 -9.77 12.98
N ALA A 358 -16.97 -9.22 11.79
CA ALA A 358 -16.18 -9.91 10.76
C ALA A 358 -14.69 -9.54 10.77
N SER A 359 -14.38 -8.38 11.34
CA SER A 359 -13.05 -7.79 11.49
C SER A 359 -13.17 -6.58 12.42
N ASP A 360 -12.10 -6.19 13.10
CA ASP A 360 -12.01 -4.92 13.82
C ASP A 360 -11.92 -3.68 12.90
N HIS A 361 -11.86 -3.88 11.57
CA HIS A 361 -11.99 -2.87 10.55
C HIS A 361 -13.34 -2.90 9.84
N LYS A 362 -13.81 -1.73 9.42
CA LYS A 362 -14.90 -1.58 8.45
C LYS A 362 -14.38 -1.81 7.03
N TYR A 363 -15.22 -2.39 6.18
CA TYR A 363 -14.96 -2.34 4.74
C TYR A 363 -15.44 -1.01 4.15
N LEU A 364 -14.73 -0.55 3.12
CA LEU A 364 -15.04 0.68 2.38
C LEU A 364 -15.42 0.34 0.94
N ILE A 365 -16.57 0.81 0.49
CA ILE A 365 -17.05 0.64 -0.88
C ILE A 365 -17.24 2.00 -1.53
N VAL A 366 -16.74 2.12 -2.75
CA VAL A 366 -16.90 3.28 -3.63
C VAL A 366 -17.40 2.80 -4.99
N TYR A 367 -18.37 3.51 -5.54
CA TYR A 367 -18.84 3.33 -6.90
C TYR A 367 -18.28 4.46 -7.74
N LEU A 368 -17.59 4.10 -8.82
CA LEU A 368 -16.72 5.02 -9.56
C LEU A 368 -17.15 5.15 -11.01
N ALA A 369 -17.03 6.36 -11.55
CA ALA A 369 -17.03 6.63 -12.99
C ALA A 369 -15.63 7.08 -13.42
N TYR A 370 -15.25 6.71 -14.64
CA TYR A 370 -14.03 7.24 -15.26
C TYR A 370 -14.18 8.75 -15.47
N LYS A 371 -13.15 9.52 -15.12
CA LYS A 371 -13.04 10.94 -15.42
C LYS A 371 -12.09 11.14 -16.59
N ASP A 372 -12.53 11.83 -17.63
CA ASP A 372 -11.77 11.98 -18.89
C ASP A 372 -10.38 12.60 -18.75
#